data_AF-A0A3M0ZM99-F1
#
_entry.id   AF-A0A3M0ZM99-F1
#
_cell.length_a   1.000
_cell.length_b   1.000
_cell.length_c   1.000
_cell.angle_alpha   90.00
_cell.angle_beta   90.00
_cell.angle_gamma   90.00
#
_symmetry.space_group_name_H-M   'P 1'
#
loop_
_entity.id
_entity.type
_entity.pdbx_description
1 polymer ?
#
loop_
_entity_poly.entity_id
_entity_poly.type
_entity_poly.pdbx_seq_one_letter_code
_entity_poly.pdbx_strand_id
1 'polypeptide(L)'
;MLFAARGRRMMAEGGPTLTNFWRFTRLNKYLDRALELDPNHANALAAKGGLLLDLPPFLGGDPARALPFLEKALAINPTGVATRVALAKALLRQGEREPARRHLLLAAHYACIVRRRNELQEADRLLRELASGRL
;
A
#
# COMPACT_ATOMS: atom_id res chain seq x y z
N MET A 1 16.51 14.67 32.49
CA MET A 1 15.61 15.56 31.71
C MET A 1 15.80 15.50 30.17
N LEU A 2 16.74 14.71 29.62
CA LEU A 2 16.96 14.61 28.17
C LEU A 2 15.88 13.84 27.39
N PHE A 3 15.21 12.85 28.01
CA PHE A 3 14.13 12.09 27.36
C PHE A 3 12.88 12.93 27.08
N ALA A 4 12.50 13.83 28.00
CA ALA A 4 11.35 14.72 27.84
C ALA A 4 11.59 15.79 26.75
N ALA A 5 12.83 16.25 26.58
CA ALA A 5 13.19 17.22 25.55
C ALA A 5 13.24 16.59 24.16
N ARG A 6 13.70 15.33 24.04
CA ARG A 6 13.76 14.62 22.76
C ARG A 6 12.37 14.19 22.26
N GLY A 7 11.47 13.80 23.17
CA GLY A 7 10.08 13.48 22.84
C GLY A 7 9.30 14.68 22.26
N ARG A 8 9.56 15.90 22.74
CA ARG A 8 8.94 17.13 22.21
C ARG A 8 9.37 17.47 20.79
N ARG A 9 10.60 17.15 20.39
CA ARG A 9 11.05 17.35 18.99
C ARG A 9 10.38 16.37 18.02
N MET A 10 10.16 15.11 18.42
CA MET A 10 9.40 14.16 17.58
C MET A 10 7.94 14.57 17.34
N MET A 11 7.32 15.29 18.30
CA MET A 11 5.96 15.82 18.10
C MET A 11 5.92 17.07 17.21
N ALA A 12 7.00 17.85 17.18
CA ALA A 12 7.12 19.06 16.35
C ALA A 12 7.50 18.74 14.89
N GLU A 13 8.27 17.67 14.68
CA GLU A 13 8.72 17.22 13.36
C GLU A 13 7.73 16.21 12.72
N GLY A 14 6.43 16.50 12.70
CA GLY A 14 5.46 15.83 11.81
C GLY A 14 5.49 14.29 11.72
N GLY A 15 6.05 13.61 12.73
CA GLY A 15 6.19 12.16 12.74
C GLY A 15 4.82 11.50 12.85
N PRO A 16 4.66 10.25 12.38
CA PRO A 16 3.39 9.54 12.49
C PRO A 16 2.91 9.62 13.94
N THR A 17 1.84 10.38 14.17
CA THR A 17 1.30 10.70 15.49
C THR A 17 1.10 9.39 16.24
N LEU A 18 1.37 9.33 17.55
CA LEU A 18 1.24 8.10 18.35
C LEU A 18 -0.12 7.39 18.10
N THR A 19 -1.17 8.18 17.86
CA THR A 19 -2.50 7.74 17.44
C THR A 19 -2.50 6.92 16.13
N ASN A 20 -1.76 7.34 15.11
CA ASN A 20 -1.62 6.61 13.84
C ASN A 20 -0.89 5.29 14.04
N PHE A 21 0.16 5.28 14.87
CA PHE A 21 0.86 4.04 15.22
C PHE A 21 -0.07 3.02 15.91
N TRP A 22 -0.85 3.46 16.90
CA TRP A 22 -1.86 2.61 17.55
C TRP A 22 -2.95 2.14 16.58
N ARG A 23 -3.30 2.96 15.59
CA ARG A 23 -4.28 2.59 14.56
C ARG A 23 -3.74 1.54 13.60
N PHE A 24 -2.51 1.69 13.11
CA PHE A 24 -1.86 0.73 12.21
C PHE A 24 -1.60 -0.61 12.88
N THR A 25 -1.10 -0.60 14.11
CA THR A 25 -0.87 -1.84 14.89
C THR A 25 -2.18 -2.57 15.18
N ARG A 26 -3.25 -1.85 15.53
CA ARG A 26 -4.58 -2.43 15.70
C ARG A 26 -5.13 -2.98 14.38
N LEU A 27 -5.00 -2.24 13.29
CA LEU A 27 -5.42 -2.67 11.96
C LEU A 27 -4.67 -3.93 11.54
N ASN A 28 -3.36 -4.00 11.76
CA ASN A 28 -2.55 -5.17 11.44
C ASN A 28 -3.07 -6.41 12.19
N LYS A 29 -3.31 -6.30 13.50
CA LYS A 29 -3.89 -7.39 14.30
C LYS A 29 -5.27 -7.82 13.83
N TYR A 30 -6.11 -6.86 13.39
CA TYR A 30 -7.42 -7.16 12.83
C TYR A 30 -7.32 -7.93 11.51
N LEU A 31 -6.40 -7.51 10.63
CA LEU A 31 -6.13 -8.19 9.37
C LEU A 31 -5.54 -9.58 9.58
N ASP A 32 -4.64 -9.76 10.54
CA ASP A 32 -4.10 -11.07 10.90
C ASP A 32 -5.21 -12.02 11.36
N ARG A 33 -6.09 -11.57 12.26
CA ARG A 33 -7.27 -12.36 12.67
C ARG A 33 -8.23 -12.65 11.51
N ALA A 34 -8.45 -11.69 10.62
CA ALA A 34 -9.29 -11.91 9.44
C ALA A 34 -8.70 -12.99 8.53
N LEU A 35 -7.37 -13.02 8.37
CA LEU A 35 -6.66 -14.02 7.58
C LEU A 35 -6.54 -15.38 8.30
N GLU A 36 -6.56 -15.40 9.63
CA GLU A 36 -6.67 -16.65 10.41
C GLU A 36 -8.05 -17.30 10.22
N LEU A 37 -9.11 -16.49 10.14
CA LEU A 37 -10.47 -16.97 9.91
C LEU A 37 -10.71 -17.35 8.44
N ASP A 38 -10.22 -16.53 7.51
CA ASP A 38 -10.32 -16.75 6.07
C ASP A 38 -8.98 -16.43 5.39
N PRO A 39 -8.11 -17.44 5.19
CA PRO A 39 -6.81 -17.28 4.54
C PRO A 39 -6.90 -16.74 3.10
N ASN A 40 -8.06 -16.89 2.46
CA ASN A 40 -8.31 -16.49 1.07
C ASN A 40 -9.14 -15.20 0.98
N HIS A 41 -9.17 -14.40 2.04
CA HIS A 41 -9.88 -13.14 2.02
C HIS A 41 -9.13 -12.07 1.21
N ALA A 42 -9.48 -11.93 -0.08
CA ALA A 42 -8.81 -11.04 -1.02
C ALA A 42 -8.63 -9.60 -0.51
N ASN A 43 -9.66 -9.04 0.13
CA ASN A 43 -9.60 -7.67 0.67
C ASN A 43 -8.65 -7.54 1.86
N ALA A 44 -8.55 -8.56 2.72
CA ALA A 44 -7.65 -8.52 3.87
C ALA A 44 -6.20 -8.70 3.42
N LEU A 45 -5.96 -9.58 2.44
CA LEU A 45 -4.65 -9.73 1.81
C LEU A 45 -4.21 -8.41 1.14
N ALA A 46 -5.11 -7.77 0.39
CA ALA A 46 -4.85 -6.48 -0.25
C ALA A 46 -4.55 -5.38 0.79
N ALA A 47 -5.36 -5.29 1.84
CA ALA A 47 -5.18 -4.31 2.91
C ALA A 47 -3.87 -4.55 3.68
N LYS A 48 -3.47 -5.81 3.90
CA LYS A 48 -2.20 -6.15 4.55
C LYS A 48 -1.00 -5.73 3.70
N GLY A 49 -1.06 -5.99 2.39
CA GLY A 49 -0.06 -5.50 1.45
C GLY A 49 0.04 -3.97 1.40
N GLY A 50 -1.11 -3.27 1.35
CA GLY A 50 -1.16 -1.81 1.41
C GLY A 50 -0.59 -1.25 2.72
N LEU A 51 -0.93 -1.87 3.85
CA LEU A 51 -0.42 -1.49 5.16
C LEU A 51 1.10 -1.61 5.23
N LEU A 52 1.68 -2.68 4.69
CA LEU A 52 3.14 -2.87 4.61
C LEU A 52 3.84 -1.83 3.73
N LEU A 53 3.13 -1.23 2.77
CA LEU A 53 3.63 -0.13 1.93
C LEU A 53 3.51 1.24 2.59
N ASP A 54 2.49 1.45 3.42
CA ASP A 54 2.25 2.73 4.10
C ASP A 54 3.07 2.83 5.40
N LEU A 55 3.44 1.69 5.99
CA LEU A 55 4.29 1.65 7.16
C LEU A 55 5.73 2.04 6.81
N PRO A 56 6.39 2.82 7.69
CA PRO A 56 7.84 3.02 7.62
C PRO A 56 8.60 1.72 7.89
N PRO A 57 9.85 1.58 7.37
CA PRO A 57 10.70 0.42 7.66
C PRO A 57 10.92 0.13 9.15
N PHE A 58 11.06 1.18 9.97
CA PHE A 58 11.24 1.04 11.42
C PHE A 58 9.96 0.59 12.16
N LEU A 59 8.80 0.63 11.51
CA LEU A 59 7.53 0.12 12.04
C LEU A 59 7.13 -1.24 11.42
N GLY A 60 8.06 -1.89 10.70
CA GLY A 60 7.82 -3.16 10.03
C GLY A 60 7.18 -3.03 8.64
N GLY A 61 7.18 -1.82 8.06
CA GLY A 61 6.84 -1.63 6.66
C GLY A 61 7.91 -2.24 5.75
N ASP A 62 7.48 -3.10 4.85
CA ASP A 62 8.38 -3.80 3.96
C ASP A 62 7.68 -3.98 2.60
N PRO A 63 8.08 -3.20 1.57
CA PRO A 63 7.48 -3.29 0.25
C PRO A 63 7.73 -4.66 -0.40
N ALA A 64 8.82 -5.34 -0.08
CA ALA A 64 9.11 -6.67 -0.62
C ALA A 64 8.20 -7.73 0.00
N ARG A 65 7.91 -7.63 1.30
CA ARG A 65 6.90 -8.49 1.95
C ARG A 65 5.49 -8.19 1.48
N ALA A 66 5.20 -6.97 1.01
CA ALA A 66 3.87 -6.61 0.51
C ALA A 66 3.49 -7.36 -0.77
N LEU A 67 4.46 -7.59 -1.67
CA LEU A 67 4.25 -8.25 -2.96
C LEU A 67 3.49 -9.58 -2.88
N PRO A 68 3.94 -10.59 -2.11
CA PRO A 68 3.25 -11.89 -2.06
C PRO A 68 1.83 -11.78 -1.51
N PHE A 69 1.52 -10.82 -0.63
CA PHE A 69 0.14 -10.59 -0.17
C PHE A 69 -0.72 -9.98 -1.27
N LEU A 70 -0.19 -9.02 -2.02
CA LEU A 70 -0.89 -8.36 -3.11
C LEU A 70 -1.11 -9.29 -4.31
N GLU A 71 -0.13 -10.13 -4.63
CA GLU A 71 -0.23 -11.15 -5.68
C GLU A 71 -1.30 -12.20 -5.34
N LYS A 72 -1.30 -12.71 -4.09
CA LYS A 72 -2.36 -13.62 -3.63
C LYS A 72 -3.74 -12.95 -3.67
N ALA A 73 -3.85 -11.71 -3.21
CA ALA A 73 -5.09 -10.94 -3.30
C ALA A 73 -5.59 -10.80 -4.74
N LEU A 74 -4.68 -10.58 -5.69
CA LEU A 74 -4.99 -10.44 -7.11
C LEU A 74 -5.34 -11.78 -7.77
N ALA A 75 -4.73 -12.89 -7.33
CA ALA A 75 -5.09 -14.23 -7.79
C ALA A 75 -6.52 -14.60 -7.42
N ILE A 76 -6.98 -14.17 -6.24
CA ILE A 76 -8.36 -14.40 -5.78
C ILE A 76 -9.32 -13.37 -6.41
N ASN A 77 -8.92 -12.11 -6.49
CA ASN A 77 -9.71 -11.04 -7.11
C ASN A 77 -8.92 -10.28 -8.19
N PRO A 78 -8.95 -10.73 -9.45
CA PRO A 78 -8.18 -10.13 -10.54
C PRO A 78 -8.60 -8.71 -10.93
N THR A 79 -9.83 -8.30 -10.56
CA THR A 79 -10.41 -7.00 -10.90
C THR A 79 -10.13 -5.93 -9.84
N GLY A 80 -9.42 -6.28 -8.76
CA GLY A 80 -9.06 -5.37 -7.68
C GLY A 80 -8.13 -4.25 -8.14
N VAL A 81 -8.70 -3.10 -8.52
CA VAL A 81 -7.97 -1.90 -8.96
C VAL A 81 -7.02 -1.42 -7.86
N ALA A 82 -7.52 -1.28 -6.62
CA ALA A 82 -6.71 -0.85 -5.48
C ALA A 82 -5.51 -1.80 -5.23
N THR A 83 -5.72 -3.11 -5.35
CA THR A 83 -4.65 -4.12 -5.22
C THR A 83 -3.60 -3.97 -6.31
N ARG A 84 -4.01 -3.72 -7.56
CA ARG A 84 -3.09 -3.48 -8.68
C ARG A 84 -2.28 -2.20 -8.50
N VAL A 85 -2.90 -1.13 -8.02
CA VAL A 85 -2.21 0.14 -7.72
C VAL A 85 -1.20 -0.06 -6.59
N ALA A 86 -1.58 -0.75 -5.51
CA ALA A 86 -0.66 -1.06 -4.41
C ALA A 86 0.52 -1.92 -4.89
N LEU A 87 0.28 -2.92 -5.75
CA LEU A 87 1.33 -3.77 -6.31
C LEU A 87 2.29 -2.96 -7.20
N ALA A 88 1.77 -2.07 -8.04
CA ALA A 88 2.60 -1.16 -8.81
C ALA A 88 3.46 -0.25 -7.93
N LYS A 89 2.92 0.28 -6.83
CA LYS A 89 3.71 1.07 -5.86
C LYS A 89 4.80 0.25 -5.19
N ALA A 90 4.53 -1.02 -4.86
CA ALA A 90 5.54 -1.92 -4.31
C ALA A 90 6.69 -2.16 -5.30
N LEU A 91 6.36 -2.44 -6.57
CA LEU A 91 7.35 -2.62 -7.64
C LEU A 91 8.17 -1.36 -7.91
N LEU A 92 7.54 -0.18 -7.90
CA LEU A 92 8.26 1.10 -8.03
C LEU A 92 9.29 1.29 -6.93
N ARG A 93 8.96 0.93 -5.69
CA ARG A 93 9.92 0.98 -4.57
C ARG A 93 11.06 -0.02 -4.70
N GLN A 94 10.90 -1.08 -5.48
CA GLN A 94 11.98 -2.01 -5.83
C GLN A 94 12.78 -1.56 -7.06
N GLY A 95 12.38 -0.49 -7.74
CA GLY A 95 12.99 -0.02 -8.99
C GLY A 95 12.44 -0.68 -10.26
N GLU A 96 11.46 -1.57 -10.12
CA GLU A 96 10.86 -2.35 -11.19
C GLU A 96 9.79 -1.54 -11.95
N ARG A 97 10.24 -0.57 -12.75
CA ARG A 97 9.37 0.42 -13.44
C ARG A 97 8.48 -0.19 -14.52
N GLU A 98 9.01 -1.10 -15.34
CA GLU A 98 8.26 -1.72 -16.44
C GLU A 98 7.07 -2.57 -15.97
N PRO A 99 7.25 -3.54 -15.04
CA PRO A 99 6.10 -4.29 -14.54
C PRO A 99 5.13 -3.38 -13.77
N ALA A 100 5.61 -2.39 -13.01
CA ALA A 100 4.74 -1.41 -12.35
C ALA A 100 3.84 -0.67 -13.35
N ARG A 101 4.40 -0.21 -14.47
CA ARG A 101 3.65 0.46 -15.53
C ARG A 101 2.56 -0.45 -16.12
N ARG A 102 2.87 -1.73 -16.39
CA ARG A 102 1.88 -2.70 -16.87
C ARG A 102 0.72 -2.86 -15.90
N HIS A 103 1.01 -2.97 -14.60
CA HIS A 103 -0.03 -3.09 -13.57
C HIS A 103 -0.89 -1.84 -13.45
N LEU A 104 -0.32 -0.64 -13.59
CA LEU A 104 -1.07 0.63 -13.60
C LEU A 104 -1.96 0.77 -14.83
N LEU A 105 -1.50 0.36 -16.01
CA LEU A 105 -2.33 0.36 -17.23
C LEU A 105 -3.55 -0.57 -17.06
N LEU A 106 -3.34 -1.77 -16.51
CA LEU A 106 -4.43 -2.68 -16.19
C LEU A 106 -5.35 -2.11 -15.12
N ALA A 107 -4.81 -1.45 -14.09
CA ALA A 107 -5.61 -0.79 -13.06
C ALA A 107 -6.51 0.30 -13.66
N ALA A 108 -5.98 1.16 -14.53
CA ALA A 108 -6.75 2.19 -15.23
C ALA A 108 -7.84 1.58 -16.12
N HIS A 109 -7.54 0.50 -16.84
CA HIS A 109 -8.51 -0.23 -17.65
C HIS A 109 -9.68 -0.76 -16.80
N TYR A 110 -9.40 -1.46 -15.70
CA TYR A 110 -10.45 -1.96 -14.81
C TYR A 110 -11.19 -0.83 -14.08
N ALA A 111 -10.52 0.24 -13.68
CA ALA A 111 -11.15 1.41 -13.07
C ALA A 111 -12.15 2.08 -14.00
N CYS A 112 -11.82 2.17 -15.30
CA CYS A 112 -12.70 2.66 -16.35
C CYS A 112 -13.96 1.80 -16.46
N ILE A 113 -13.81 0.47 -16.52
CA ILE A 113 -14.94 -0.48 -16.61
C ILE A 113 -15.84 -0.39 -15.37
N VAL A 114 -15.25 -0.36 -14.18
CA VAL A 114 -15.99 -0.34 -12.90
C VAL A 114 -16.48 1.08 -12.55
N ARG A 115 -16.24 2.07 -13.41
CA ARG A 115 -16.60 3.50 -13.22
C ARG A 115 -16.07 4.11 -11.91
N ARG A 116 -14.92 3.63 -11.41
CA ARG A 116 -14.27 4.17 -10.21
C ARG A 116 -13.38 5.37 -10.57
N ARG A 117 -13.97 6.56 -10.57
CA ARG A 117 -13.31 7.81 -10.99
C ARG A 117 -12.06 8.15 -10.19
N ASN A 118 -12.07 7.95 -8.87
CA ASN A 118 -10.94 8.30 -8.00
C ASN A 118 -9.73 7.41 -8.27
N GLU A 119 -9.94 6.11 -8.41
CA GLU A 119 -8.87 5.14 -8.65
C GLU A 119 -8.29 5.28 -10.07
N LEU A 120 -9.13 5.65 -11.04
CA LEU A 120 -8.67 6.00 -12.39
C LEU A 120 -7.74 7.22 -12.36
N GLN A 121 -8.14 8.29 -11.65
CA GLN A 121 -7.31 9.49 -11.51
C GLN A 121 -5.97 9.19 -10.82
N GLU A 122 -5.98 8.32 -9.81
CA GLU A 122 -4.76 7.89 -9.12
C GLU A 122 -3.82 7.11 -10.05
N ALA A 123 -4.36 6.14 -10.79
CA ALA A 123 -3.58 5.35 -11.75
C ALA A 123 -2.97 6.24 -12.84
N ASP A 124 -3.75 7.16 -13.42
CA ASP A 124 -3.28 8.10 -14.44
C ASP A 124 -2.19 9.03 -13.92
N ARG A 125 -2.33 9.51 -12.68
CA ARG A 125 -1.32 10.34 -12.03
C ARG A 125 0.01 9.57 -11.91
N LEU A 126 -0.03 8.34 -11.39
CA LEU A 126 1.16 7.51 -11.24
C LEU A 126 1.81 7.19 -12.59
N LEU A 127 1.01 6.94 -13.64
CA LEU A 127 1.52 6.74 -14.99
C LEU A 127 2.25 7.96 -15.54
N ARG A 128 1.72 9.17 -15.31
CA ARG A 128 2.39 10.43 -15.71
C ARG A 128 3.68 10.66 -14.94
N GLU A 129 3.67 10.39 -13.63
CA GLU A 129 4.86 10.51 -12.79
C GLU A 129 5.97 9.56 -13.27
N LEU A 130 5.62 8.30 -13.60
CA LEU A 130 6.50 7.31 -14.22
C LEU A 130 7.08 7.79 -15.55
N ALA A 131 6.23 8.31 -16.45
CA ALA A 131 6.64 8.83 -17.75
C ALA A 131 7.57 10.05 -17.64
N SER A 132 7.41 10.85 -16.58
CA SER A 132 8.27 12.00 -16.31
C SER A 132 9.56 11.66 -15.54
N GLY A 133 9.78 10.39 -15.19
CA GLY A 133 10.98 9.94 -14.46
C GLY A 133 11.10 10.47 -13.03
N ARG A 134 10.00 10.98 -12.45
CA ARG A 134 9.98 11.61 -11.12
C ARG A 134 9.81 10.62 -9.94
N LEU A 135 9.84 9.32 -10.22
CA LEU A 135 9.65 8.23 -9.26
C LEU A 135 10.91 7.38 -9.11
#